data_AF-A0A7J9VBH3-F1
#
_entry.id   AF-A0A7J9VBH3-F1
#
_cell.length_a   1.000
_cell.length_b   1.000
_cell.length_c   1.000
_cell.angle_alpha   90.00
_cell.angle_beta   90.00
_cell.angle_gamma   90.00
#
_symmetry.space_group_name_H-M   'P 1'
#
loop_
_entity.id
_entity.type
_entity.pdbx_description
1 polymer ?
#
loop_
_entity_poly.entity_id
_entity_poly.type
_entity_poly.pdbx_seq_one_letter_code
_entity_poly.pdbx_strand_id
1 'polypeptide(L)'
;MCRRSSGYYAPTLAALALSATLGLAALSAPVAARWARTTSVAIGAGLLVLTAIPWWHGVTTKTPLREMPVHGNWALPGEYEKIGRKLGAAVEKAPVRSAGEVGALAYFCECQVVDKFSDRARLVERINDARERSWLYRLNYLMLDTDELERDRLKPDYWLDWRSGPNVGVGGWSTTGVYRGSGHFELRPDRPAHKPHPDDQGQLPSQASK
;
A
#
# COMPACT_ATOMS: atom_id res chain seq x y z
N MET A 1 -8.46 -15.06 -18.94
CA MET A 1 -7.83 -15.75 -17.79
C MET A 1 -6.66 -14.90 -17.29
N CYS A 2 -6.87 -14.03 -16.30
CA CYS A 2 -5.80 -13.23 -15.69
C CYS A 2 -5.17 -14.03 -14.55
N ARG A 3 -3.92 -14.47 -14.73
CA ARG A 3 -3.19 -15.25 -13.72
C ARG A 3 -2.58 -14.29 -12.70
N ARG A 4 -3.03 -14.40 -11.44
CA ARG A 4 -2.50 -13.70 -10.25
C ARG A 4 -0.98 -13.86 -10.16
N SER A 5 -0.25 -12.75 -10.09
CA SER A 5 1.21 -12.76 -9.93
C SER A 5 1.76 -11.59 -9.09
N SER A 6 0.97 -11.05 -8.15
CA SER A 6 1.42 -9.98 -7.24
C SER A 6 2.59 -10.41 -6.33
N GLY A 7 2.84 -11.72 -6.19
CA GLY A 7 3.87 -12.28 -5.30
C GLY A 7 5.24 -12.54 -5.92
N TYR A 8 5.47 -12.30 -7.23
CA TYR A 8 6.74 -12.68 -7.86
C TYR A 8 7.93 -11.76 -7.52
N TYR A 9 7.65 -10.52 -7.14
CA TYR A 9 8.67 -9.51 -6.97
C TYR A 9 9.16 -9.37 -5.53
N ALA A 10 8.35 -9.74 -4.54
CA ALA A 10 8.78 -9.77 -3.15
C ALA A 10 9.95 -10.76 -2.91
N PRO A 11 9.91 -12.01 -3.41
CA PRO A 11 11.07 -12.92 -3.36
C PRO A 11 12.29 -12.36 -4.09
N THR A 12 12.08 -11.65 -5.20
CA THR A 12 13.16 -11.06 -6.00
C THR A 12 13.85 -9.92 -5.26
N LEU A 13 13.08 -9.02 -4.64
CA LEU A 13 13.62 -7.93 -3.81
C LEU A 13 14.31 -8.46 -2.56
N ALA A 14 13.74 -9.48 -1.91
CA ALA A 14 14.36 -10.13 -0.77
C ALA A 14 15.69 -10.81 -1.15
N ALA A 15 15.72 -11.55 -2.26
CA ALA A 15 16.93 -12.17 -2.76
C ALA A 15 18.00 -11.13 -3.11
N LEU A 16 17.63 -9.99 -3.71
CA LEU A 16 18.56 -8.89 -4.00
C LEU A 16 19.16 -8.30 -2.71
N ALA A 17 18.33 -8.00 -1.71
CA ALA A 17 18.77 -7.47 -0.43
C ALA A 17 19.68 -8.45 0.32
N LEU A 18 19.34 -9.73 0.34
CA LEU A 18 20.17 -10.80 0.92
C LEU A 18 21.49 -10.95 0.16
N SER A 19 21.48 -10.85 -1.16
CA SER A 19 22.70 -10.90 -1.97
C SER A 19 23.62 -9.72 -1.69
N ALA A 20 23.05 -8.51 -1.58
CA ALA A 20 23.80 -7.30 -1.27
C ALA A 20 24.43 -7.38 0.13
N THR A 21 23.67 -7.82 1.14
CA THR A 21 24.17 -7.97 2.52
C THR A 21 25.25 -9.04 2.62
N LEU A 22 25.08 -10.20 1.97
CA LEU A 22 26.10 -11.26 1.94
C LEU A 22 27.35 -10.85 1.16
N GLY A 23 27.20 -10.11 0.05
CA GLY A 23 28.31 -9.54 -0.69
C GLY A 23 29.11 -8.54 0.14
N LEU A 24 28.43 -7.66 0.87
CA LEU A 24 29.07 -6.68 1.75
C LEU A 24 29.79 -7.38 2.91
N ALA A 25 29.18 -8.40 3.51
CA ALA A 25 29.80 -9.22 4.55
C ALA A 25 31.03 -9.99 4.05
N ALA A 26 31.00 -10.48 2.80
CA ALA A 26 32.13 -11.16 2.19
C ALA A 26 33.31 -10.21 1.90
N LEU A 27 33.03 -8.94 1.59
CA LEU A 27 34.05 -7.91 1.37
C LEU A 27 34.67 -7.40 2.67
N SER A 28 33.92 -7.41 3.77
CA SER A 28 34.39 -6.98 5.10
C SER A 28 35.05 -8.09 5.93
N ALA A 29 34.93 -9.35 5.51
CA ALA A 29 35.51 -10.49 6.23
C ALA A 29 37.06 -10.51 6.18
N PRO A 30 37.73 -10.84 7.29
CA PRO A 30 39.19 -10.96 7.33
C PRO A 30 39.69 -12.08 6.41
N VAL A 31 40.89 -11.92 5.85
CA VAL A 31 41.48 -12.84 4.84
C VAL A 31 41.60 -14.28 5.35
N ALA A 32 41.77 -14.46 6.67
CA ALA A 32 41.81 -15.77 7.32
C ALA A 32 40.46 -16.53 7.25
N ALA A 33 39.34 -15.84 7.06
CA ALA A 33 38.01 -16.42 6.95
C ALA A 33 37.65 -16.81 5.49
N ARG A 34 38.62 -17.38 4.76
CA ARG A 34 38.50 -17.68 3.31
C ARG A 34 37.26 -18.52 2.98
N TRP A 35 36.95 -19.52 3.80
CA TRP A 35 35.78 -20.38 3.65
C TRP A 35 34.46 -19.62 3.81
N ALA A 36 34.34 -18.77 4.83
CA ALA A 36 33.15 -17.95 5.05
C ALA A 36 32.92 -16.97 3.89
N ARG A 37 34.01 -16.41 3.35
CA ARG A 37 33.96 -15.52 2.18
C ARG A 37 33.49 -16.25 0.92
N THR A 38 34.03 -17.43 0.62
CA THR A 38 33.61 -18.21 -0.56
C THR A 38 32.17 -18.66 -0.47
N THR A 39 31.70 -19.10 0.70
CA THR A 39 30.31 -19.51 0.91
C THR A 39 29.35 -18.33 0.76
N SER A 40 29.69 -17.17 1.34
CA SER A 40 28.85 -15.97 1.23
C SER A 40 28.73 -15.47 -0.21
N VAL A 41 29.84 -15.50 -0.97
CA VAL A 41 29.84 -15.16 -2.40
C VAL A 41 29.01 -16.16 -3.20
N ALA A 42 29.13 -17.46 -2.94
CA ALA A 42 28.35 -18.48 -3.64
C ALA A 42 26.85 -18.34 -3.40
N ILE A 43 26.43 -18.09 -2.14
CA ILE A 43 25.02 -17.87 -1.79
C ILE A 43 24.51 -16.57 -2.43
N GLY A 44 25.26 -15.48 -2.33
CA GLY A 44 24.90 -14.20 -2.94
C GLY A 44 24.77 -14.29 -4.47
N ALA A 45 25.68 -14.99 -5.13
CA ALA A 45 25.61 -15.24 -6.58
C ALA A 45 24.38 -16.08 -6.95
N GLY A 46 24.09 -17.14 -6.18
CA GLY A 46 22.89 -17.97 -6.40
C GLY A 46 21.59 -17.17 -6.24
N LEU A 47 21.51 -16.32 -5.23
CA LEU A 47 20.36 -15.43 -5.01
C LEU A 47 20.23 -14.38 -6.13
N LEU A 48 21.33 -13.81 -6.61
CA LEU A 48 21.31 -12.90 -7.76
C LEU A 48 20.77 -13.56 -9.03
N VAL A 49 21.14 -14.82 -9.31
CA VAL A 49 20.59 -15.57 -10.46
C VAL A 49 19.06 -15.69 -10.35
N LEU A 50 18.54 -15.94 -9.15
CA LEU A 50 17.08 -15.99 -8.93
C LEU A 50 16.41 -14.64 -9.23
N THR A 51 17.10 -13.52 -9.01
CA THR A 51 16.56 -12.20 -9.36
C THR A 51 16.48 -11.94 -10.87
N ALA A 52 17.30 -12.63 -11.68
CA ALA A 52 17.31 -12.44 -13.12
C ALA A 52 16.16 -13.16 -13.85
N ILE A 53 15.55 -14.18 -13.23
CA ILE A 53 14.51 -15.01 -13.85
C ILE A 53 13.26 -14.19 -14.27
N PRO A 54 12.67 -13.31 -13.42
CA PRO A 54 11.52 -12.49 -13.81
C PRO A 54 11.86 -11.49 -14.91
N TRP A 55 13.07 -10.90 -14.89
CA TRP A 55 13.53 -9.97 -15.91
C TRP A 55 13.74 -10.67 -17.26
N TRP A 56 14.38 -11.84 -17.26
CA TRP A 56 14.54 -12.68 -18.45
C TRP A 56 13.20 -13.04 -19.06
N HIS A 57 12.23 -13.43 -18.23
CA HIS A 57 10.87 -13.70 -18.69
C HIS A 57 10.24 -12.44 -19.32
N GLY A 58 10.33 -11.28 -18.66
CA GLY A 58 9.79 -10.02 -19.20
C GLY A 58 10.40 -9.59 -20.54
N VAL A 59 11.71 -9.76 -20.71
CA VAL A 59 12.43 -9.45 -21.96
C VAL A 59 12.04 -10.43 -23.08
N THR A 60 11.96 -11.72 -22.79
CA THR A 60 11.63 -12.75 -23.80
C THR A 60 10.17 -12.70 -24.25
N THR A 61 9.24 -12.35 -23.37
CA THR A 61 7.81 -12.22 -23.72
C THR A 61 7.45 -10.87 -24.34
N LYS A 62 8.43 -9.97 -24.59
CA LYS A 62 8.25 -8.60 -25.10
C LYS A 62 7.08 -7.86 -24.44
N THR A 63 6.86 -8.12 -23.15
CA THR A 63 5.70 -7.56 -22.46
C THR A 63 6.11 -6.19 -21.96
N PRO A 64 5.61 -5.07 -22.53
CA PRO A 64 5.93 -3.77 -21.99
C PRO A 64 5.51 -3.73 -20.53
N LEU A 65 6.40 -3.25 -19.66
CA LEU A 65 6.10 -2.92 -18.26
C LEU A 65 5.05 -1.79 -18.27
N ARG A 66 3.78 -2.17 -18.40
CA ARG A 66 2.65 -1.24 -18.43
C ARG A 66 2.27 -0.75 -17.04
N GLU A 67 2.76 -1.43 -16.00
CA GLU A 67 2.37 -1.21 -14.62
C GLU A 67 3.43 -1.73 -13.63
N MET A 68 3.41 -1.18 -12.41
CA MET A 68 4.40 -1.47 -11.37
C MET A 68 4.09 -2.82 -10.71
N PRO A 69 5.02 -3.77 -10.68
CA PRO A 69 4.82 -5.13 -10.19
C PRO A 69 4.03 -5.38 -8.89
N VAL A 70 4.11 -4.44 -7.94
CA VAL A 70 3.33 -4.46 -6.71
C VAL A 70 2.08 -3.60 -6.96
N HIS A 71 0.94 -4.25 -7.14
CA HIS A 71 -0.33 -3.60 -7.47
C HIS A 71 -1.30 -3.73 -6.29
N GLY A 72 -1.54 -2.62 -5.58
CA GLY A 72 -2.69 -2.42 -4.69
C GLY A 72 -3.75 -1.49 -5.27
N ASN A 73 -3.42 -0.84 -6.40
CA ASN A 73 -4.15 0.29 -6.95
C ASN A 73 -5.54 -0.07 -7.45
N TRP A 74 -6.46 0.88 -7.27
CA TRP A 74 -7.87 0.73 -7.65
C TRP A 74 -8.17 1.31 -9.04
N ALA A 75 -7.24 2.09 -9.58
CA ALA A 75 -7.32 2.73 -10.89
C ALA A 75 -5.96 2.69 -11.60
N LEU A 76 -5.97 2.89 -12.91
CA LEU A 76 -4.75 3.12 -13.70
C LEU A 76 -4.16 4.51 -13.41
N PRO A 77 -2.85 4.73 -13.63
CA PRO A 77 -2.23 6.05 -13.40
C PRO A 77 -2.93 7.21 -14.11
N GLY A 78 -3.32 7.04 -15.38
CA GLY A 78 -4.06 8.07 -16.13
C GLY A 78 -5.48 8.30 -15.64
N GLU A 79 -6.10 7.29 -15.02
CA GLU A 79 -7.41 7.45 -14.37
C GLU A 79 -7.26 8.26 -13.07
N TYR A 80 -6.22 8.00 -12.26
CA TYR A 80 -5.93 8.80 -11.07
C TYR A 80 -5.67 10.27 -11.41
N GLU A 81 -4.94 10.56 -12.48
CA GLU A 81 -4.75 11.93 -12.95
C GLU A 81 -6.09 12.61 -13.25
N LYS A 82 -6.91 11.96 -14.09
CA LYS A 82 -8.21 12.49 -14.49
C LYS A 82 -9.13 12.69 -13.29
N ILE A 83 -9.15 11.74 -12.36
CA ILE A 83 -9.98 11.79 -11.15
C ILE A 83 -9.49 12.87 -10.22
N GLY A 84 -8.18 12.94 -9.94
CA GLY A 84 -7.60 13.94 -9.05
C GLY A 84 -7.91 15.36 -9.52
N ARG A 85 -7.68 15.67 -10.81
CA ARG A 85 -8.00 17.00 -11.36
C ARG A 85 -9.49 17.35 -11.24
N LYS A 86 -10.37 16.39 -11.54
CA LYS A 86 -11.84 16.59 -11.40
C LYS A 86 -12.27 16.74 -9.96
N LEU A 87 -11.65 15.99 -9.05
CA LEU A 87 -11.89 16.07 -7.62
C LEU A 87 -11.50 17.45 -7.09
N GLY A 88 -10.30 17.94 -7.42
CA GLY A 88 -9.84 19.29 -7.04
C GLY A 88 -10.79 20.38 -7.54
N ALA A 89 -11.29 20.26 -8.78
CA ALA A 89 -12.29 21.19 -9.29
C ALA A 89 -13.65 21.12 -8.57
N ALA A 90 -14.01 19.95 -8.01
CA ALA A 90 -15.30 19.75 -7.34
C ALA A 90 -15.28 20.19 -5.86
N VAL A 91 -14.14 20.07 -5.18
CA VAL A 91 -14.00 20.37 -3.74
C VAL A 91 -13.19 21.62 -3.45
N GLU A 92 -12.56 22.20 -4.47
CA GLU A 92 -11.62 23.30 -4.36
C GLU A 92 -10.49 22.96 -3.35
N LYS A 93 -10.54 23.56 -2.16
CA LYS A 93 -9.57 23.34 -1.07
C LYS A 93 -10.14 22.55 0.11
N ALA A 94 -11.40 22.13 0.04
CA ALA A 94 -12.04 21.42 1.13
C ALA A 94 -11.38 20.05 1.36
N PRO A 95 -11.16 19.65 2.62
CA PRO A 95 -10.54 18.37 2.94
C PRO A 95 -11.42 17.19 2.53
N VAL A 96 -10.84 16.23 1.81
CA VAL A 96 -11.56 15.06 1.30
C VAL A 96 -11.00 13.79 1.93
N ARG A 97 -11.85 12.97 2.53
CA ARG A 97 -11.45 11.61 2.94
C ARG A 97 -11.31 10.72 1.71
N SER A 98 -10.13 10.14 1.49
CA SER A 98 -9.96 9.12 0.45
C SER A 98 -10.37 7.72 0.95
N ALA A 99 -10.89 6.88 0.06
CA ALA A 99 -11.09 5.46 0.32
C ALA A 99 -9.78 4.65 0.19
N GLY A 100 -8.71 5.18 -0.41
CA GLY A 100 -7.41 4.50 -0.53
C GLY A 100 -6.48 5.20 -1.52
N GLU A 101 -5.22 4.76 -1.61
CA GLU A 101 -4.25 5.24 -2.63
C GLU A 101 -4.09 6.78 -2.68
N VAL A 102 -3.91 7.38 -1.50
CA VAL A 102 -3.88 8.84 -1.26
C VAL A 102 -2.85 9.57 -2.09
N GLY A 103 -1.67 8.97 -2.31
CA GLY A 103 -0.55 9.67 -2.93
C GLY A 103 -0.87 10.22 -4.33
N ALA A 104 -1.47 9.39 -5.19
CA ALA A 104 -1.79 9.81 -6.56
C ALA A 104 -2.94 10.84 -6.59
N LEU A 105 -3.99 10.63 -5.80
CA LEU A 105 -5.13 11.55 -5.74
C LEU A 105 -4.74 12.91 -5.17
N ALA A 106 -3.95 12.94 -4.08
CA ALA A 106 -3.47 14.16 -3.46
C ALA A 106 -2.57 14.97 -4.40
N TYR A 107 -1.70 14.29 -5.15
CA TYR A 107 -0.82 14.92 -6.11
C TYR A 107 -1.59 15.67 -7.20
N PHE A 108 -2.63 15.06 -7.77
CA PHE A 108 -3.38 15.65 -8.89
C PHE A 108 -4.55 16.55 -8.49
N CYS A 109 -5.12 16.39 -7.29
CA CYS A 109 -6.22 17.25 -6.84
C CYS A 109 -5.76 18.60 -6.29
N GLU A 110 -4.51 18.71 -5.85
CA GLU A 110 -3.98 19.91 -5.16
C GLU A 110 -4.84 20.33 -3.95
N CYS A 111 -5.47 19.34 -3.32
CA CYS A 111 -6.45 19.48 -2.23
C CYS A 111 -6.01 18.63 -1.01
N GLN A 112 -6.56 18.93 0.17
CA GLN A 112 -6.19 18.20 1.38
C GLN A 112 -6.88 16.83 1.42
N VAL A 113 -6.14 15.77 1.04
CA VAL A 113 -6.66 14.40 1.10
C VAL A 113 -6.36 13.76 2.45
N VAL A 114 -7.42 13.39 3.17
CA VAL A 114 -7.37 12.85 4.52
C VAL A 114 -7.50 11.32 4.53
N ASP A 115 -6.48 10.64 5.03
CA ASP A 115 -6.44 9.19 5.20
C ASP A 115 -5.51 8.81 6.36
N LYS A 116 -5.44 7.52 6.74
CA LYS A 116 -4.52 7.03 7.78
C LYS A 116 -3.04 7.37 7.55
N PHE A 117 -2.62 7.56 6.29
CA PHE A 117 -1.23 7.94 5.98
C PHE A 117 -0.98 9.44 6.10
N SER A 118 -1.99 10.29 5.89
CA SER A 118 -1.86 11.76 6.01
C SER A 118 -2.30 12.29 7.38
N ASP A 119 -3.17 11.57 8.09
CA ASP A 119 -3.71 11.91 9.40
C ASP A 119 -3.50 10.76 10.39
N ARG A 120 -2.46 10.90 11.22
CA ARG A 120 -2.07 9.88 12.22
C ARG A 120 -3.13 9.68 13.30
N ALA A 121 -4.00 10.66 13.55
CA ALA A 121 -5.08 10.54 14.52
C ALA A 121 -6.03 9.38 14.18
N ARG A 122 -6.13 9.02 12.89
CA ARG A 122 -6.98 7.92 12.43
C ARG A 122 -6.47 6.53 12.81
N LEU A 123 -5.23 6.44 13.29
CA LEU A 123 -4.64 5.21 13.78
C LEU A 123 -4.78 5.03 15.30
N VAL A 124 -5.21 6.06 16.03
CA VAL A 124 -5.26 6.04 17.51
C VAL A 124 -6.05 4.85 18.04
N GLU A 125 -7.24 4.59 17.50
CA GLU A 125 -8.07 3.44 17.88
C GLU A 125 -7.32 2.11 17.70
N ARG A 126 -6.71 1.88 16.52
CA ARG A 126 -5.93 0.66 16.25
C ARG A 126 -4.67 0.56 17.12
N ILE A 127 -4.05 1.68 17.46
CA ILE A 127 -2.89 1.73 18.35
C ILE A 127 -3.30 1.36 19.78
N ASN A 128 -4.43 1.87 20.26
CA ASN A 128 -4.96 1.53 21.58
C ASN A 128 -5.35 0.05 21.67
N ASP A 129 -6.05 -0.48 20.68
CA ASP A 129 -6.33 -1.92 20.57
C ASP A 129 -5.05 -2.77 20.60
N ALA A 130 -4.00 -2.34 19.89
CA ALA A 130 -2.72 -3.05 19.84
C ALA A 130 -1.99 -3.00 21.20
N ARG A 131 -2.03 -1.85 21.88
CA ARG A 131 -1.47 -1.67 23.24
C ARG A 131 -2.15 -2.59 24.26
N GLU A 132 -3.48 -2.74 24.18
CA GLU A 132 -4.22 -3.64 25.06
C GLU A 132 -3.81 -5.10 24.85
N ARG A 133 -3.55 -5.50 23.61
CA ARG A 133 -3.21 -6.89 23.24
C ARG A 133 -1.76 -7.27 23.49
N SER A 134 -0.84 -6.30 23.60
CA SER A 134 0.60 -6.60 23.72
C SER A 134 1.39 -5.55 24.51
N TRP A 135 2.22 -6.02 25.44
CA TRP A 135 3.16 -5.17 26.16
C TRP A 135 4.25 -4.56 25.25
N LEU A 136 4.62 -5.23 24.15
CA LEU A 136 5.57 -4.68 23.18
C LEU A 136 4.99 -3.46 22.48
N TYR A 137 3.68 -3.47 22.16
CA TYR A 137 3.03 -2.29 21.58
C TYR A 137 2.91 -1.15 22.61
N ARG A 138 2.70 -1.46 23.89
CA ARG A 138 2.76 -0.44 24.96
C ARG A 138 4.14 0.22 25.03
N LEU A 139 5.21 -0.57 24.99
CA LEU A 139 6.57 -0.03 24.96
C LEU A 139 6.86 0.78 23.69
N ASN A 140 6.52 0.23 22.52
CA ASN A 140 6.74 0.87 21.22
C ASN A 140 6.07 2.25 21.11
N TYR A 141 4.92 2.41 21.76
CA TYR A 141 4.17 3.66 21.75
C TYR A 141 4.23 4.39 23.09
N LEU A 142 5.17 4.11 23.99
CA LEU A 142 5.16 4.68 25.35
C LEU A 142 5.12 6.22 25.37
N MET A 143 5.80 6.85 24.40
CA MET A 143 5.91 8.30 24.26
C MET A 143 4.86 8.91 23.31
N LEU A 144 3.93 8.11 22.79
CA LEU A 144 2.89 8.60 21.89
C LEU A 144 1.73 9.21 22.70
N ASP A 145 1.60 10.54 22.62
CA ASP A 145 0.42 11.27 23.11
C ASP A 145 -0.73 11.10 22.12
N THR A 146 -1.67 10.22 22.48
CA THR A 146 -2.87 9.97 21.66
C THR A 146 -3.88 11.10 21.76
N ASP A 147 -3.89 11.85 22.86
CA ASP A 147 -4.83 12.95 23.07
C ASP A 147 -4.44 14.14 22.20
N GLU A 148 -3.14 14.39 22.03
CA GLU A 148 -2.62 15.36 21.05
C GLU A 148 -3.04 15.01 19.63
N LEU A 149 -2.84 13.75 19.22
CA LEU A 149 -3.27 13.30 17.89
C LEU A 149 -4.78 13.48 17.68
N GLU A 150 -5.61 13.13 18.66
CA GLU A 150 -7.06 13.28 18.55
C GLU A 150 -7.50 14.74 18.46
N ARG A 151 -6.84 15.67 19.17
CA ARG A 151 -7.12 17.10 19.07
C ARG A 151 -6.86 17.65 17.66
N ASP A 152 -5.78 17.19 17.03
CA ASP A 152 -5.34 17.65 15.72
C ASP A 152 -5.97 16.86 14.55
N ARG A 153 -6.91 15.96 14.85
CA ARG A 153 -7.57 15.11 13.86
C ARG A 153 -8.21 15.94 12.74
N LEU A 154 -7.81 15.63 11.51
CA LEU A 154 -8.36 16.29 10.32
C LEU A 154 -9.82 15.86 10.07
N LYS A 155 -10.68 16.86 10.00
CA LYS A 155 -12.11 16.71 9.69
C LYS A 155 -12.32 16.86 8.19
N PRO A 156 -12.73 15.80 7.49
CA PRO A 156 -13.06 15.89 6.06
C PRO A 156 -14.45 16.51 5.89
N ASP A 157 -14.58 17.35 4.88
CA ASP A 157 -15.87 17.92 4.43
C ASP A 157 -16.52 17.03 3.38
N TYR A 158 -15.70 16.24 2.66
CA TYR A 158 -16.17 15.30 1.65
C TYR A 158 -15.61 13.90 1.86
N TRP A 159 -16.32 12.90 1.36
CA TRP A 159 -15.95 11.50 1.37
C TRP A 159 -15.89 10.98 -0.07
N LEU A 160 -14.72 10.47 -0.44
CA LEU A 160 -14.52 9.77 -1.70
C LEU A 160 -14.61 8.27 -1.44
N ASP A 161 -15.75 7.68 -1.77
CA ASP A 161 -15.99 6.24 -1.63
C ASP A 161 -15.68 5.50 -2.93
N TRP A 162 -15.15 4.28 -2.86
CA TRP A 162 -15.02 3.41 -4.02
C TRP A 162 -16.10 2.34 -4.02
N ARG A 163 -16.76 2.15 -5.17
CA ARG A 163 -17.83 1.17 -5.39
C ARG A 163 -17.45 0.24 -6.54
N SER A 164 -17.74 -1.05 -6.38
CA SER A 164 -17.61 -2.02 -7.47
C SER A 164 -18.73 -1.84 -8.49
N GLY A 165 -18.43 -2.09 -9.76
CA GLY A 165 -19.42 -2.06 -10.85
C GLY A 165 -19.50 -0.73 -11.61
N PRO A 166 -20.35 -0.67 -12.64
CA PRO A 166 -20.45 0.51 -13.51
C PRO A 166 -20.95 1.72 -12.74
N ASN A 167 -20.44 2.90 -13.10
CA ASN A 167 -21.00 4.15 -12.61
C ASN A 167 -22.37 4.38 -13.25
N VAL A 168 -23.43 4.22 -12.47
CA VAL A 168 -24.82 4.44 -12.90
C VAL A 168 -25.32 5.86 -12.57
N GLY A 169 -24.50 6.67 -11.88
CA GLY A 169 -24.85 8.02 -11.44
C GLY A 169 -24.11 9.12 -12.22
N VAL A 170 -24.60 10.36 -12.07
CA VAL A 170 -24.05 11.55 -12.76
C VAL A 170 -22.78 12.09 -12.10
N GLY A 171 -22.40 11.58 -10.92
CA GLY A 171 -21.32 12.11 -10.08
C GLY A 171 -20.12 11.18 -9.86
N GLY A 172 -20.11 9.99 -10.46
CA GLY A 172 -19.04 9.01 -10.27
C GLY A 172 -17.92 9.08 -11.30
N TRP A 173 -16.72 8.63 -10.93
CA TRP A 173 -15.59 8.48 -11.84
C TRP A 173 -15.14 7.03 -11.95
N SER A 174 -15.34 6.43 -13.12
CA SER A 174 -14.98 5.03 -13.37
C SER A 174 -13.48 4.77 -13.22
N THR A 175 -13.15 3.61 -12.67
CA THR A 175 -11.79 3.12 -12.48
C THR A 175 -11.66 1.70 -13.01
N THR A 176 -10.46 1.38 -13.48
CA THR A 176 -10.07 0.05 -13.93
C THR A 176 -8.90 -0.42 -13.08
N GLY A 177 -9.18 -1.25 -12.08
CA GLY A 177 -8.15 -1.87 -11.24
C GLY A 177 -7.83 -3.27 -11.72
N VAL A 178 -6.56 -3.61 -11.86
CA VAL A 178 -6.14 -5.00 -12.21
C VAL A 178 -6.48 -5.98 -11.08
N TYR A 179 -6.43 -5.53 -9.83
CA TYR A 179 -6.71 -6.37 -8.66
C TYR A 179 -8.19 -6.36 -8.23
N ARG A 180 -8.80 -5.17 -8.14
CA ARG A 180 -10.20 -4.99 -7.71
C ARG A 180 -11.24 -5.10 -8.83
N GLY A 181 -10.80 -5.13 -10.09
CA GLY A 181 -11.68 -5.06 -11.24
C GLY A 181 -12.20 -3.63 -11.51
N SER A 182 -13.23 -3.54 -12.34
CA SER A 182 -13.87 -2.27 -12.67
C SER A 182 -14.76 -1.76 -11.54
N GLY A 183 -14.65 -0.48 -11.25
CA GLY A 183 -15.45 0.21 -10.24
C GLY A 183 -15.58 1.70 -10.56
N HIS A 184 -15.97 2.47 -9.57
CA HIS A 184 -16.00 3.92 -9.65
C HIS A 184 -15.81 4.56 -8.28
N PHE A 185 -15.23 5.76 -8.29
CA PHE A 185 -15.24 6.66 -7.14
C PHE A 185 -16.51 7.49 -7.13
N GLU A 186 -17.06 7.72 -5.95
CA GLU A 186 -18.23 8.56 -5.70
C GLU A 186 -17.87 9.60 -4.63
N LEU A 187 -18.08 10.88 -4.95
CA LEU A 187 -17.87 11.98 -4.01
C LEU A 187 -19.17 12.27 -3.25
N ARG A 188 -19.09 12.32 -1.93
CA ARG A 188 -20.24 12.55 -1.05
C ARG A 188 -19.95 13.68 -0.06
N PRO A 189 -20.91 14.58 0.19
CA PRO A 189 -20.76 15.65 1.19
C PRO A 189 -21.02 15.15 2.62
N ASP A 190 -21.54 13.93 2.79
CA ASP A 190 -21.90 13.37 4.09
C ASP A 190 -21.04 12.18 4.46
N ARG A 191 -20.73 12.05 5.76
CA ARG A 191 -20.07 10.87 6.31
C ARG A 191 -20.94 9.65 6.01
N PRO A 192 -20.47 8.65 5.25
CA PRO A 192 -21.27 7.45 5.02
C PRO A 192 -21.62 6.84 6.38
N ALA A 193 -22.90 6.53 6.59
CA ALA A 193 -23.31 5.69 7.71
C ALA A 193 -22.37 4.48 7.74
N HIS A 194 -21.65 4.31 8.85
CA HIS A 194 -20.56 3.37 8.97
C HIS A 194 -21.04 1.96 8.61
N LYS A 195 -20.83 1.56 7.35
CA LYS A 195 -20.85 0.17 6.94
C LYS A 195 -19.39 -0.27 7.00
N PRO A 196 -19.03 -1.25 7.83
CA PRO A 196 -17.66 -1.72 7.91
C PRO A 196 -17.15 -2.04 6.51
N HIS A 197 -15.98 -1.50 6.16
CA HIS A 197 -15.35 -1.76 4.88
C HIS A 197 -15.05 -3.27 4.80
N PRO A 198 -15.21 -3.95 3.64
CA PRO A 198 -14.93 -5.39 3.54
C PRO A 198 -13.51 -5.78 4.01
N ASP A 199 -12.53 -4.88 3.84
CA ASP A 199 -11.16 -5.07 4.35
C ASP A 199 -11.06 -5.01 5.88
N ASP A 200 -12.05 -4.47 6.61
CA ASP A 200 -12.15 -4.57 8.07
C ASP A 200 -12.73 -5.93 8.52
N GLN A 201 -13.32 -6.73 7.60
CA GLN A 201 -13.81 -8.09 7.89
C GLN A 201 -12.75 -9.18 7.72
N GLY A 202 -11.55 -8.84 7.22
CA GLY A 202 -10.44 -9.78 7.02
C GLY A 202 -9.75 -10.25 8.31
N GLN A 203 -10.23 -9.84 9.48
CA GLN A 203 -9.58 -10.11 10.76
C GLN A 203 -10.58 -10.52 11.84
N LEU A 204 -11.46 -11.47 11.52
CA LEU A 204 -12.10 -12.28 12.56
C LEU A 204 -11.02 -13.16 13.23
N PRO A 205 -10.84 -13.12 14.56
CA PRO A 205 -10.01 -14.10 15.23
C PRO A 205 -10.63 -15.48 15.00
N SER A 206 -9.84 -16.37 14.39
CA SER A 206 -10.09 -17.81 14.39
C SER A 206 -10.48 -18.22 15.81
N GLN A 207 -11.75 -18.58 16.00
CA GLN A 207 -12.18 -19.15 17.26
C GLN A 207 -11.43 -20.47 17.43
N ALA A 208 -10.53 -20.49 18.43
CA ALA A 208 -9.96 -21.71 18.94
C ALA A 208 -11.12 -22.59 19.43
N SER A 209 -11.38 -23.67 18.71
CA SER A 209 -12.16 -24.78 19.25
C SER A 209 -11.36 -25.37 20.41
N LYS A 210 -12.04 -25.48 21.54
CA LYS A 210 -11.68 -26.39 22.63
C LYS A 210 -11.62 -27.83 22.12
#